data_AF-A0A3D0HHP4-F1
#
_entry.id   AF-A0A3D0HHP4-F1
#
_cell.length_a   1.000
_cell.length_b   1.000
_cell.length_c   1.000
_cell.angle_alpha   90.00
_cell.angle_beta   90.00
_cell.angle_gamma   90.00
#
_symmetry.space_group_name_H-M   'P 1'
#
loop_
_entity.id
_entity.type
_entity.pdbx_description
1 polymer ?
#
loop_
_entity_poly.entity_id
_entity_poly.type
_entity_poly.pdbx_seq_one_letter_code
_entity_poly.pdbx_strand_id
1 'polypeptide(L)'
;MMSAKRAKFGYLQNLVVLFSFIFFFLITHAVSVQDSLRLSVSLAIDLLIGSLIWILVSKKKQFHIFELFGIGIVIGSSLSTIAQLLTRDLFVQPFINLPLCLLIVALVLKRLKATDTQLEIKTPVLSTTLGILAVSMLLVSGDRYYLWTATLLLFAAFIVATRFDNESSELGRSGVIPAILVATFAAVSLGVASVVETLIYGQRTSISYVSGWDGVIFEASSKALINYGPFDHIFLSNIKYAYYWFHDAWAGAFTQRSGITDWVVTTQFGAIVVAISS
;
A
#
# COMPACT_ATOMS: atom_id res chain seq x y z
N MET A 1 18.89 11.82 -23.88
CA MET A 1 18.93 10.34 -23.97
C MET A 1 19.14 9.79 -22.56
N MET A 2 18.06 9.52 -21.80
CA MET A 2 18.18 8.92 -20.46
C MET A 2 18.67 7.47 -20.64
N SER A 3 19.85 7.15 -20.10
CA SER A 3 20.38 5.79 -20.14
C SER A 3 19.38 4.83 -19.50
N ALA A 4 19.00 3.76 -20.22
CA ALA A 4 18.02 2.76 -19.77
C ALA A 4 18.34 2.14 -18.39
N LYS A 5 19.62 2.18 -17.94
CA LYS A 5 20.00 1.80 -16.58
C LYS A 5 19.45 2.77 -15.51
N ARG A 6 19.41 4.09 -15.77
CA ARG A 6 18.88 5.09 -14.83
C ARG A 6 17.37 5.00 -14.64
N ALA A 7 16.62 4.73 -15.71
CA ALA A 7 15.17 4.54 -15.63
C ALA A 7 14.78 3.31 -14.78
N LYS A 8 15.53 2.20 -14.91
CA LYS A 8 15.32 0.99 -14.09
C LYS A 8 15.60 1.21 -12.60
N PHE A 9 16.62 1.99 -12.27
CA PHE A 9 16.97 2.29 -10.88
C PHE A 9 16.00 3.26 -10.20
N GLY A 10 15.50 4.27 -10.92
CA GLY A 10 14.55 5.24 -10.36
C GLY A 10 13.20 4.61 -9.97
N TYR A 11 12.75 3.58 -10.71
CA TYR A 11 11.55 2.83 -10.37
C TYR A 11 11.66 2.12 -9.02
N LEU A 12 12.73 1.33 -8.83
CA LEU A 12 12.96 0.58 -7.60
C LEU A 12 13.06 1.52 -6.39
N GLN A 13 13.74 2.65 -6.57
CA GLN A 13 13.92 3.65 -5.51
C GLN A 13 12.60 4.25 -5.04
N ASN A 14 11.72 4.65 -5.95
CA ASN A 14 10.42 5.21 -5.57
C ASN A 14 9.51 4.16 -4.93
N LEU A 15 9.56 2.90 -5.36
CA LEU A 15 8.87 1.82 -4.65
C LEU A 15 9.41 1.64 -3.23
N VAL A 16 10.72 1.60 -3.07
CA VAL A 16 11.36 1.48 -1.74
C VAL A 16 10.91 2.63 -0.85
N VAL A 17 10.82 3.86 -1.36
CA VAL A 17 10.30 5.02 -0.61
C VAL A 17 8.86 4.81 -0.16
N LEU A 18 7.96 4.39 -1.06
CA LEU A 18 6.54 4.16 -0.73
C LEU A 18 6.37 3.05 0.30
N PHE A 19 7.06 1.92 0.12
CA PHE A 19 7.05 0.83 1.09
C PHE A 19 7.70 1.21 2.42
N SER A 20 8.77 2.01 2.41
CA SER A 20 9.39 2.51 3.63
C SER A 20 8.43 3.41 4.40
N PHE A 21 7.70 4.28 3.71
CA PHE A 21 6.70 5.12 4.34
C PHE A 21 5.56 4.31 4.98
N ILE A 22 5.01 3.30 4.28
CA ILE A 22 4.02 2.37 4.86
C ILE A 22 4.61 1.65 6.08
N PHE A 23 5.83 1.14 5.96
CA PHE A 23 6.51 0.41 7.03
C PHE A 23 6.76 1.28 8.28
N PHE A 24 7.28 2.50 8.10
CA PHE A 24 7.48 3.44 9.20
C PHE A 24 6.15 3.85 9.81
N PHE A 25 5.12 4.07 9.00
CA PHE A 25 3.78 4.41 9.50
C PHE A 25 3.26 3.31 10.45
N LEU A 26 3.37 2.04 10.08
CA LEU A 26 2.93 0.91 10.89
C LEU A 26 3.72 0.77 12.21
N ILE A 27 5.05 0.90 12.16
CA ILE A 27 5.88 0.87 13.38
C ILE A 27 5.50 2.02 14.31
N THR A 28 5.34 3.22 13.74
CA THR A 28 4.86 4.37 14.48
C THR A 28 3.39 4.27 14.87
N HIS A 29 2.70 3.15 14.68
CA HIS A 29 1.37 2.88 15.24
C HIS A 29 1.32 1.58 16.06
N ALA A 30 2.48 1.18 16.61
CA ALA A 30 2.65 0.02 17.50
C ALA A 30 2.38 -1.35 16.85
N VAL A 31 2.45 -1.44 15.53
CA VAL A 31 2.52 -2.74 14.83
C VAL A 31 3.93 -3.29 14.98
N SER A 32 4.05 -4.59 15.24
CA SER A 32 5.36 -5.23 15.36
C SER A 32 6.15 -5.09 14.05
N VAL A 33 7.48 -5.06 14.15
CA VAL A 33 8.36 -5.00 12.97
C VAL A 33 8.11 -6.19 12.04
N GLN A 34 7.88 -7.38 12.61
CA GLN A 34 7.62 -8.60 11.88
C GLN A 34 6.30 -8.52 11.10
N ASP A 35 5.23 -8.04 11.72
CA ASP A 35 3.92 -7.89 11.07
C ASP A 35 3.98 -6.82 9.99
N SER A 36 4.67 -5.70 10.25
CA SER A 36 4.88 -4.63 9.27
C SER A 36 5.61 -5.14 8.01
N LEU A 37 6.62 -6.00 8.17
CA LEU A 37 7.31 -6.65 7.05
C LEU A 37 6.39 -7.60 6.28
N ARG A 38 5.63 -8.44 6.98
CA ARG A 38 4.69 -9.39 6.37
C ARG A 38 3.59 -8.69 5.56
N LEU A 39 3.03 -7.59 6.07
CA LEU A 39 2.09 -6.75 5.32
C LEU A 39 2.72 -6.16 4.07
N SER A 40 3.92 -5.60 4.22
CA SER A 40 4.65 -4.97 3.11
C SER A 40 4.99 -5.98 2.00
N VAL A 41 5.42 -7.19 2.35
CA VAL A 41 5.69 -8.26 1.38
C VAL A 41 4.41 -8.71 0.69
N SER A 42 3.32 -8.91 1.45
CA SER A 42 2.03 -9.30 0.88
C SER A 42 1.49 -8.25 -0.10
N LEU A 43 1.63 -6.97 0.25
CA LEU A 43 1.26 -5.85 -0.61
C LEU A 43 2.15 -5.75 -1.85
N ALA A 44 3.45 -6.04 -1.74
CA ALA A 44 4.36 -6.06 -2.87
C ALA A 44 3.98 -7.15 -3.89
N ILE A 45 3.52 -8.31 -3.42
CA ILE A 45 2.99 -9.38 -4.29
C ILE A 45 1.73 -8.90 -4.99
N ASP A 46 0.77 -8.34 -4.26
CA ASP A 46 -0.48 -7.82 -4.84
C ASP A 46 -0.19 -6.68 -5.84
N LEU A 47 0.68 -5.74 -5.49
CA LEU A 47 1.14 -4.67 -6.39
C LEU A 47 1.74 -5.24 -7.68
N LEU A 48 2.59 -6.27 -7.58
CA LEU A 48 3.21 -6.89 -8.74
C LEU A 48 2.17 -7.56 -9.64
N ILE A 49 1.26 -8.34 -9.07
CA ILE A 49 0.12 -8.96 -9.77
C ILE A 49 -0.66 -7.90 -10.55
N GLY A 50 -1.14 -6.86 -9.88
CA GLY A 50 -2.00 -5.86 -10.50
C GLY A 50 -1.27 -4.96 -11.48
N SER A 51 -0.03 -4.56 -11.19
CA SER A 51 0.80 -3.75 -12.12
C SER A 51 1.03 -4.49 -13.42
N LEU A 52 1.32 -5.79 -13.35
CA LEU A 52 1.52 -6.64 -14.51
C LEU A 52 0.23 -6.80 -15.33
N ILE A 53 -0.91 -7.02 -14.69
CA ILE A 53 -2.22 -7.04 -15.37
C ILE A 53 -2.50 -5.70 -16.04
N TRP A 54 -2.24 -4.59 -15.36
CA TRP A 54 -2.48 -3.26 -15.92
C TRP A 54 -1.63 -3.02 -17.17
N ILE A 55 -0.36 -3.42 -17.16
CA ILE A 55 0.52 -3.37 -18.33
C ILE A 55 -0.05 -4.20 -19.49
N LEU A 56 -0.58 -5.39 -19.20
CA LEU A 56 -1.21 -6.23 -20.23
C LEU A 56 -2.46 -5.57 -20.82
N VAL A 57 -3.36 -5.06 -19.97
CA VAL A 57 -4.69 -4.60 -20.41
C VAL A 57 -4.62 -3.24 -21.08
N SER A 58 -3.85 -2.30 -20.53
CA SER A 58 -3.82 -0.91 -20.98
C SER A 58 -3.22 -0.70 -22.37
N LYS A 59 -2.38 -1.63 -22.85
CA LYS A 59 -1.66 -1.56 -24.14
C LYS A 59 -0.84 -0.27 -24.33
N LYS A 60 -0.61 0.51 -23.26
CA LYS A 60 0.22 1.71 -23.28
C LYS A 60 1.69 1.31 -23.36
N LYS A 61 2.51 2.19 -23.94
CA LYS A 61 3.99 2.03 -23.95
C LYS A 61 4.66 2.76 -22.78
N GLN A 62 3.99 3.78 -22.24
CA GLN A 62 4.50 4.63 -21.16
C GLN A 62 3.58 4.52 -19.95
N PHE A 63 4.16 4.31 -18.78
CA PHE A 63 3.46 4.22 -17.49
C PHE A 63 4.08 5.17 -16.48
N HIS A 64 3.25 5.77 -15.63
CA HIS A 64 3.75 6.48 -14.46
C HIS A 64 3.89 5.53 -13.27
N ILE A 65 4.89 5.71 -12.40
CA ILE A 65 5.05 4.81 -11.25
C ILE A 65 3.84 4.82 -10.31
N PHE A 66 3.24 5.99 -10.06
CA PHE A 66 2.05 6.09 -9.22
C PHE A 66 0.81 5.47 -9.88
N GLU A 67 0.73 5.47 -11.21
CA GLU A 67 -0.31 4.74 -11.95
C GLU A 67 -0.16 3.24 -11.70
N LEU A 68 1.06 2.71 -11.81
CA LEU A 68 1.36 1.31 -11.50
C LEU A 68 1.13 1.01 -10.02
N PHE A 69 1.47 1.92 -9.11
CA PHE A 69 1.29 1.73 -7.68
C PHE A 69 -0.19 1.68 -7.28
N GLY A 70 -0.96 2.73 -7.60
CA GLY A 70 -2.37 2.83 -7.22
C GLY A 70 -3.23 1.79 -7.92
N ILE A 71 -3.21 1.75 -9.26
CA ILE A 71 -4.02 0.78 -10.03
C ILE A 71 -3.53 -0.64 -9.77
N GLY A 72 -2.21 -0.85 -9.64
CA GLY A 72 -1.65 -2.17 -9.36
C GLY A 72 -2.08 -2.71 -8.00
N ILE A 73 -2.09 -1.89 -6.95
CA ILE A 73 -2.62 -2.31 -5.64
C ILE A 73 -4.11 -2.64 -5.76
N VAL A 74 -4.92 -1.78 -6.40
CA VAL A 74 -6.37 -2.01 -6.52
C VAL A 74 -6.68 -3.31 -7.28
N ILE A 75 -6.11 -3.48 -8.47
CA ILE A 75 -6.34 -4.68 -9.30
C ILE A 75 -5.79 -5.92 -8.61
N GLY A 76 -4.56 -5.84 -8.11
CA GLY A 76 -3.86 -6.97 -7.54
C GLY A 76 -4.51 -7.48 -6.27
N SER A 77 -4.79 -6.59 -5.33
CA SER A 77 -5.44 -6.95 -4.07
C SER A 77 -6.87 -7.44 -4.30
N SER A 78 -7.62 -6.83 -5.23
CA SER A 78 -8.95 -7.30 -5.58
C SER A 78 -8.94 -8.69 -6.18
N LEU A 79 -8.02 -8.95 -7.12
CA LEU A 79 -7.89 -10.25 -7.75
C LEU A 79 -7.44 -11.33 -6.76
N SER A 80 -6.47 -11.02 -5.90
CA SER A 80 -6.04 -11.93 -4.82
C SER A 80 -7.19 -12.26 -3.88
N THR A 81 -8.00 -11.28 -3.48
CA THR A 81 -9.19 -11.50 -2.64
C THR A 81 -10.23 -12.37 -3.33
N ILE A 82 -10.55 -12.09 -4.61
CA ILE A 82 -11.49 -12.91 -5.39
C ILE A 82 -10.96 -14.35 -5.53
N ALA A 83 -9.68 -14.50 -5.88
CA ALA A 83 -9.07 -15.83 -6.00
C ALA A 83 -9.14 -16.61 -4.69
N GLN A 84 -8.95 -15.93 -3.55
CA GLN A 84 -9.04 -16.54 -2.23
C GLN A 84 -10.46 -16.95 -1.84
N LEU A 85 -11.46 -16.15 -2.21
CA LEU A 85 -12.87 -16.52 -2.02
C LEU A 85 -13.28 -17.71 -2.90
N LEU A 86 -12.79 -17.76 -4.15
CA LEU A 86 -13.06 -18.86 -5.08
C LEU A 86 -12.36 -20.17 -4.70
N THR A 87 -11.25 -20.09 -3.96
CA THR A 87 -10.44 -21.25 -3.56
C THR A 87 -10.58 -21.57 -2.07
N ARG A 88 -11.63 -21.06 -1.41
CA ARG A 88 -11.83 -21.16 0.04
C ARG A 88 -11.75 -22.57 0.59
N ASP A 89 -12.28 -23.55 -0.14
CA ASP A 89 -12.31 -24.96 0.31
C ASP A 89 -10.99 -25.70 0.01
N LEU A 90 -10.01 -25.03 -0.60
CA LEU A 90 -8.71 -25.61 -0.93
C LEU A 90 -7.67 -25.27 0.15
N PHE A 91 -6.83 -26.23 0.48
CA PHE A 91 -5.70 -26.04 1.42
C PHE A 91 -4.73 -24.91 1.00
N VAL A 92 -4.64 -24.62 -0.31
CA VAL A 92 -3.75 -23.58 -0.85
C VAL A 92 -4.30 -22.15 -0.69
N GLN A 93 -5.53 -21.99 -0.19
CA GLN A 93 -6.20 -20.69 -0.05
C GLN A 93 -5.31 -19.60 0.59
N PRO A 94 -4.62 -19.82 1.73
CA PRO A 94 -3.83 -18.76 2.38
C PRO A 94 -2.64 -18.29 1.54
N PHE A 95 -2.22 -19.09 0.56
CA PHE A 95 -1.03 -18.83 -0.26
C PHE A 95 -1.40 -18.52 -1.71
N ILE A 96 -2.68 -18.34 -2.04
CA ILE A 96 -3.18 -18.26 -3.43
C ILE A 96 -2.58 -17.11 -4.25
N ASN A 97 -2.11 -16.04 -3.59
CA ASN A 97 -1.44 -14.93 -4.26
C ASN A 97 -0.11 -15.35 -4.91
N LEU A 98 0.61 -16.33 -4.36
CA LEU A 98 1.87 -16.82 -4.93
C LEU A 98 1.69 -17.55 -6.27
N PRO A 99 0.87 -18.61 -6.40
CA PRO A 99 0.63 -19.25 -7.69
C PRO A 99 -0.05 -18.30 -8.68
N LEU A 100 -0.94 -17.41 -8.21
CA LEU A 100 -1.53 -16.36 -9.05
C LEU A 100 -0.47 -15.42 -9.62
N CYS A 101 0.47 -14.97 -8.78
CA CYS A 101 1.62 -14.15 -9.19
C CYS A 101 2.47 -14.87 -10.23
N LEU A 102 2.82 -16.14 -10.00
CA LEU A 102 3.61 -16.93 -10.95
C LEU A 102 2.90 -17.08 -12.30
N LEU A 103 1.58 -17.33 -12.30
CA LEU A 103 0.78 -17.42 -13.51
C LEU A 103 0.81 -16.11 -14.31
N ILE A 104 0.59 -14.98 -13.65
CA ILE A 104 0.58 -13.66 -14.29
C ILE A 104 1.96 -13.32 -14.85
N VAL A 105 3.03 -13.55 -14.08
CA VAL A 105 4.40 -13.35 -14.55
C VAL A 105 4.66 -14.19 -15.82
N ALA A 106 4.27 -15.46 -15.83
CA ALA A 106 4.42 -16.32 -17.01
C ALA A 106 3.66 -15.78 -18.24
N LEU A 107 2.43 -15.31 -18.04
CA LEU A 107 1.62 -14.70 -19.12
C LEU A 107 2.25 -13.43 -19.68
N VAL A 108 2.79 -12.56 -18.81
CA VAL A 108 3.49 -11.34 -19.22
C VAL A 108 4.75 -11.67 -19.99
N LEU A 109 5.58 -12.58 -19.48
CA LEU A 109 6.81 -12.99 -20.15
C LEU A 109 6.53 -13.56 -21.54
N LYS A 110 5.46 -14.35 -21.68
CA LYS A 110 5.03 -14.87 -23.00
C LYS A 110 4.65 -13.73 -23.94
N ARG A 111 3.91 -12.73 -23.48
CA ARG A 111 3.49 -11.59 -24.32
C ARG A 111 4.64 -10.67 -24.70
N LEU A 112 5.54 -10.37 -23.75
CA LEU A 112 6.73 -9.55 -24.00
C LEU A 112 7.71 -10.22 -24.97
N LYS A 113 7.78 -11.55 -25.00
CA LYS A 113 8.55 -12.27 -26.03
C LYS A 113 7.89 -12.18 -27.41
N ALA A 114 6.55 -12.16 -27.47
CA ALA A 114 5.81 -12.08 -28.72
C ALA A 114 5.74 -10.65 -29.30
N THR A 115 5.91 -9.65 -28.45
CA THR A 115 5.78 -8.24 -28.82
C THR A 115 7.09 -7.54 -28.48
N ASP A 116 7.83 -7.04 -29.48
CA ASP A 116 9.09 -6.30 -29.29
C ASP A 116 8.85 -4.88 -28.71
N THR A 117 7.99 -4.79 -27.70
CA THR A 117 7.54 -3.57 -27.05
C THR A 117 8.48 -3.22 -25.91
N GLN A 118 9.18 -2.09 -26.07
CA GLN A 118 9.90 -1.46 -24.97
C GLN A 118 8.90 -0.69 -24.09
N LEU A 119 8.80 -1.11 -22.83
CA LEU A 119 8.01 -0.42 -21.80
C LEU A 119 8.86 0.67 -21.15
N GLU A 120 8.32 1.87 -21.05
CA GLU A 120 8.96 3.00 -20.38
C GLU A 120 8.17 3.36 -19.11
N ILE A 121 8.85 3.39 -17.96
CA ILE A 121 8.27 3.81 -16.68
C ILE A 121 8.85 5.17 -16.33
N LYS A 122 7.97 6.18 -16.23
CA LYS A 122 8.32 7.53 -15.80
C LYS A 122 8.33 7.61 -14.28
N THR A 123 9.39 8.20 -13.76
CA THR A 123 9.57 8.45 -12.32
C THR A 123 9.28 9.92 -12.01
N PRO A 124 8.58 10.21 -10.90
CA PRO A 124 8.28 11.56 -10.46
C PRO A 124 9.53 12.31 -9.99
N VAL A 125 9.40 13.63 -9.92
CA VAL A 125 10.37 14.50 -9.23
C VAL A 125 10.14 14.45 -7.71
N LEU A 126 11.12 14.95 -6.94
CA LEU A 126 11.15 14.86 -5.48
C LEU A 126 9.90 15.49 -4.84
N SER A 127 9.53 16.69 -5.30
CA SER A 127 8.37 17.42 -4.79
C SER A 127 7.07 16.65 -5.01
N THR A 128 6.88 16.00 -6.16
CA THR A 128 5.65 15.23 -6.42
C THR A 128 5.50 14.08 -5.43
N THR A 129 6.57 13.34 -5.14
CA THR A 129 6.52 12.24 -4.17
C THR A 129 6.22 12.76 -2.76
N LEU A 130 6.90 13.82 -2.30
CA LEU A 130 6.64 14.41 -0.98
C LEU A 130 5.22 14.99 -0.87
N GLY A 131 4.73 15.62 -1.93
CA GLY A 131 3.37 16.16 -1.99
C GLY A 131 2.32 15.05 -1.86
N ILE A 132 2.52 13.92 -2.53
CA ILE A 132 1.65 12.75 -2.38
C ILE A 132 1.69 12.23 -0.94
N LEU A 133 2.87 12.03 -0.35
CA LEU A 133 2.97 11.58 1.05
C LEU A 133 2.30 12.56 2.03
N ALA A 134 2.41 13.85 1.79
CA ALA A 134 1.75 14.89 2.60
C ALA A 134 0.23 14.82 2.49
N VAL A 135 -0.31 14.66 1.28
CA VAL A 135 -1.76 14.50 1.04
C VAL A 135 -2.26 13.18 1.62
N SER A 136 -1.52 12.09 1.48
CA SER A 136 -1.84 10.81 2.10
C SER A 136 -1.90 10.93 3.63
N MET A 137 -0.93 11.62 4.25
CA MET A 137 -0.98 11.89 5.70
C MET A 137 -2.17 12.78 6.07
N LEU A 138 -2.52 13.77 5.26
CA LEU A 138 -3.70 14.59 5.50
C LEU A 138 -4.98 13.74 5.55
N LEU A 139 -5.14 12.80 4.60
CA LEU A 139 -6.27 11.87 4.55
C LEU A 139 -6.34 10.97 5.79
N VAL A 140 -5.19 10.47 6.26
CA VAL A 140 -5.13 9.59 7.44
C VAL A 140 -5.20 10.36 8.76
N SER A 141 -4.85 11.66 8.76
CA SER A 141 -4.75 12.45 9.98
C SER A 141 -6.10 12.72 10.65
N GLY A 142 -7.20 12.84 9.90
CA GLY A 142 -8.55 12.96 10.44
C GLY A 142 -8.67 13.88 11.67
N ASP A 143 -9.27 13.35 12.74
CA ASP A 143 -9.42 13.97 14.06
C ASP A 143 -8.18 13.84 14.97
N ARG A 144 -7.11 13.21 14.49
CA ARG A 144 -5.89 12.90 15.25
C ARG A 144 -4.89 14.02 15.14
N TYR A 145 -5.03 15.01 16.02
CA TYR A 145 -4.19 16.21 16.04
C TYR A 145 -2.68 15.93 16.09
N TYR A 146 -2.23 14.78 16.63
CA TYR A 146 -0.81 14.43 16.63
C TYR A 146 -0.28 14.10 15.21
N LEU A 147 -1.07 13.46 14.35
CA LEU A 147 -0.68 13.16 12.96
C LEU A 147 -0.54 14.42 12.11
N TRP A 148 -1.21 15.51 12.47
CA TRP A 148 -1.05 16.80 11.81
C TRP A 148 0.40 17.31 11.87
N THR A 149 1.18 16.93 12.89
CA THR A 149 2.60 17.27 12.95
C THR A 149 3.40 16.62 11.82
N ALA A 150 3.12 15.35 11.51
CA ALA A 150 3.71 14.67 10.35
C ALA A 150 3.26 15.32 9.04
N THR A 151 1.97 15.61 8.90
CA THR A 151 1.39 16.28 7.72
C THR A 151 2.08 17.62 7.46
N LEU A 152 2.20 18.49 8.47
CA LEU A 152 2.83 19.80 8.35
C LEU A 152 4.33 19.70 7.99
N LEU A 153 5.05 18.75 8.60
CA LEU A 153 6.47 18.53 8.28
C LEU A 153 6.66 18.05 6.83
N LEU A 154 5.79 17.17 6.34
CA LEU A 154 5.82 16.73 4.95
C LEU A 154 5.47 17.85 3.98
N PHE A 155 4.50 18.71 4.30
CA PHE A 155 4.20 19.91 3.50
C PHE A 155 5.36 20.90 3.50
N ALA A 156 6.03 21.11 4.64
CA ALA A 156 7.23 21.95 4.70
C ALA A 156 8.35 21.37 3.81
N ALA A 157 8.59 20.05 3.90
CA ALA A 157 9.55 19.35 3.04
C ALA A 157 9.17 19.43 1.55
N PHE A 158 7.89 19.33 1.22
CA PHE A 158 7.36 19.52 -0.13
C PHE A 158 7.68 20.92 -0.67
N ILE A 159 7.38 21.98 0.09
CA ILE A 159 7.66 23.37 -0.31
C ILE A 159 9.16 23.57 -0.54
N VAL A 160 10.00 23.06 0.35
CA VAL A 160 11.46 23.11 0.20
C VAL A 160 11.90 22.35 -1.05
N ALA A 161 11.35 21.16 -1.30
CA ALA A 161 11.66 20.34 -2.47
C ALA A 161 11.28 21.01 -3.79
N THR A 162 10.18 21.77 -3.86
CA THR A 162 9.83 22.51 -5.09
C THR A 162 10.89 23.54 -5.49
N ARG A 163 11.63 24.11 -4.52
CA ARG A 163 12.75 25.01 -4.81
C ARG A 163 13.95 24.24 -5.36
N PHE A 164 14.25 23.08 -4.78
CA PHE A 164 15.33 22.20 -5.24
C PHE A 164 15.08 21.60 -6.63
N ASP A 165 13.83 21.28 -6.97
CA ASP A 165 13.46 20.78 -8.31
C ASP A 165 13.55 21.87 -9.38
N ASN A 166 13.38 23.15 -9.01
CA ASN A 166 13.46 24.30 -9.91
C ASN A 166 14.90 24.75 -10.18
N GLU A 167 15.80 24.63 -9.20
CA GLU A 167 17.22 24.84 -9.43
C GLU A 167 17.76 23.65 -10.23
N SER A 168 18.47 23.91 -11.33
CA SER A 168 19.12 22.90 -12.20
C SER A 168 20.32 22.21 -11.54
N SER A 169 20.16 21.88 -10.26
CA SER A 169 21.14 21.28 -9.38
C SER A 169 21.58 19.93 -9.90
N GLU A 170 22.90 19.77 -10.07
CA GLU A 170 23.53 18.48 -10.41
C GLU A 170 23.26 17.39 -9.36
N LEU A 171 22.76 17.75 -8.17
CA LEU A 171 22.36 16.83 -7.12
C LEU A 171 21.10 16.02 -7.49
N GLY A 172 20.22 16.57 -8.34
CA GLY A 172 19.04 15.88 -8.90
C GLY A 172 19.39 14.88 -10.02
N ARG A 173 20.65 14.82 -10.43
CA ARG A 173 21.12 13.98 -11.56
C ARG A 173 21.34 12.52 -11.17
N SER A 174 21.38 12.20 -9.87
CA SER A 174 21.38 10.83 -9.33
C SER A 174 20.05 10.56 -8.61
N GLY A 175 19.27 9.57 -9.04
CA GLY A 175 17.95 9.27 -8.44
C GLY A 175 18.01 8.78 -6.99
N VAL A 176 19.21 8.41 -6.50
CA VAL A 176 19.43 7.89 -5.14
C VAL A 176 19.24 8.98 -4.08
N ILE A 177 19.80 10.18 -4.31
CA ILE A 177 19.78 11.27 -3.31
C ILE A 177 18.34 11.74 -3.04
N PRO A 178 17.49 12.02 -4.06
CA PRO A 178 16.08 12.32 -3.84
C PRO A 178 15.35 11.24 -3.06
N ALA A 179 15.56 9.96 -3.39
CA ALA A 179 14.89 8.86 -2.70
C ALA A 179 15.26 8.77 -1.21
N ILE A 180 16.55 8.94 -0.88
CA ILE A 180 17.01 9.00 0.51
C ILE A 180 16.39 10.18 1.24
N LEU A 181 16.33 11.35 0.60
CA LEU A 181 15.71 12.54 1.21
C LEU A 181 14.23 12.30 1.51
N VAL A 182 13.45 11.74 0.57
CA VAL A 182 12.04 11.42 0.82
C VAL A 182 11.91 10.43 1.98
N ALA A 183 12.66 9.34 1.95
CA ALA A 183 12.60 8.32 3.00
C ALA A 183 12.97 8.91 4.38
N THR A 184 13.94 9.82 4.43
CA THR A 184 14.35 10.50 5.66
C THR A 184 13.26 11.44 6.16
N PHE A 185 12.70 12.30 5.30
CA PHE A 185 11.60 13.20 5.69
C PHE A 185 10.35 12.43 6.14
N ALA A 186 10.02 11.33 5.45
CA ALA A 186 8.96 10.40 5.84
C ALA A 186 9.20 9.80 7.23
N ALA A 187 10.39 9.24 7.48
CA ALA A 187 10.70 8.63 8.77
C ALA A 187 10.72 9.65 9.92
N VAL A 188 11.32 10.83 9.68
CA VAL A 188 11.41 11.90 10.69
C VAL A 188 10.03 12.46 11.01
N SER A 189 9.20 12.74 10.01
CA SER A 189 7.84 13.28 10.23
C SER A 189 6.97 12.33 11.05
N LEU A 190 6.96 11.04 10.71
CA LEU A 190 6.24 10.02 11.45
C LEU A 190 6.82 9.80 12.86
N GLY A 191 8.15 9.84 13.00
CA GLY A 191 8.83 9.76 14.29
C GLY A 191 8.45 10.91 15.22
N VAL A 192 8.42 12.15 14.71
CA VAL A 192 7.98 13.33 15.47
C VAL A 192 6.52 13.18 15.90
N ALA A 193 5.62 12.76 14.99
CA ALA A 193 4.22 12.53 15.35
C ALA A 193 4.07 11.48 16.46
N SER A 194 4.85 10.40 16.41
CA SER A 194 4.86 9.37 17.46
C SER A 194 5.34 9.90 18.82
N VAL A 195 6.35 10.79 18.82
CA VAL A 195 6.84 11.43 20.06
C VAL A 195 5.79 12.38 20.62
N VAL A 196 5.22 13.24 19.78
CA VAL A 196 4.18 14.20 20.17
C VAL A 196 2.98 13.49 20.78
N GLU A 197 2.53 12.40 20.17
CA GLU A 197 1.43 11.60 20.71
C GLU A 197 1.77 11.01 22.09
N THR A 198 2.98 10.47 22.25
CA THR A 198 3.44 9.91 23.53
C THR A 198 3.49 10.97 24.63
N LEU A 199 3.84 12.21 24.29
CA LEU A 199 3.85 13.35 25.21
C LEU A 199 2.44 13.77 25.63
N ILE A 200 1.46 13.71 24.72
CA ILE A 200 0.08 14.16 24.99
C ILE A 200 -0.71 13.08 25.74
N TYR A 201 -0.57 11.81 25.35
CA TYR A 201 -1.45 10.72 25.81
C TYR A 201 -0.74 9.64 26.66
N GLY A 202 0.58 9.72 26.82
CA GLY A 202 1.37 8.73 27.55
C GLY A 202 1.83 7.54 26.70
N GLN A 203 2.45 6.53 27.34
CA GLN A 203 2.93 5.33 26.66
C GLN A 203 1.76 4.51 26.10
N ARG A 204 1.85 4.20 24.80
CA ARG A 204 0.83 3.48 24.05
C ARG A 204 0.57 2.08 24.59
N THR A 205 -0.70 1.72 24.76
CA THR A 205 -1.11 0.30 24.87
C THR A 205 -1.89 -0.21 23.67
N SER A 206 -2.61 0.65 22.90
CA SER A 206 -3.12 0.34 21.55
C SER A 206 -3.90 1.54 21.00
N ILE A 207 -3.44 2.16 19.91
CA ILE A 207 -4.18 3.27 19.27
C ILE A 207 -4.82 2.71 18.01
N SER A 208 -6.12 2.50 18.08
CA SER A 208 -6.93 1.94 16.99
C SER A 208 -7.58 3.05 16.18
N TYR A 209 -7.57 2.97 14.85
CA TYR A 209 -8.43 3.80 13.98
C TYR A 209 -9.91 3.45 14.11
N VAL A 210 -10.22 2.27 14.65
CA VAL A 210 -11.57 1.86 15.01
C VAL A 210 -11.57 1.35 16.45
N SER A 211 -12.02 2.17 17.40
CA SER A 211 -12.01 1.81 18.82
C SER A 211 -13.31 1.10 19.24
N GLY A 212 -13.24 0.36 20.34
CA GLY A 212 -14.43 -0.26 20.96
C GLY A 212 -15.00 -1.45 20.18
N TRP A 213 -16.33 -1.59 20.23
CA TRP A 213 -17.05 -2.73 19.65
C TRP A 213 -17.01 -2.76 18.11
N ASP A 214 -16.82 -1.62 17.46
CA ASP A 214 -16.77 -1.55 16.00
C ASP A 214 -15.58 -2.34 15.44
N GLY A 215 -14.41 -2.29 16.10
CA GLY A 215 -13.24 -3.07 15.70
C GLY A 215 -13.49 -4.57 15.80
N VAL A 216 -14.19 -5.02 16.85
CA VAL A 216 -14.58 -6.42 17.04
C VAL A 216 -15.57 -6.87 15.97
N ILE A 217 -16.51 -5.99 15.59
CA ILE A 217 -17.50 -6.27 14.54
C ILE A 217 -16.81 -6.42 13.19
N PHE A 218 -15.91 -5.51 12.81
CA PHE A 218 -15.18 -5.62 11.54
C PHE A 218 -14.27 -6.85 11.48
N GLU A 219 -13.61 -7.20 12.58
CA GLU A 219 -12.82 -8.44 12.67
C GLU A 219 -13.70 -9.70 12.57
N ALA A 220 -14.85 -9.71 13.24
CA ALA A 220 -15.79 -10.83 13.13
C ALA A 220 -16.34 -10.96 11.70
N SER A 221 -16.68 -9.83 11.07
CA SER A 221 -17.19 -9.76 9.70
C SER A 221 -16.15 -10.26 8.69
N SER A 222 -14.89 -9.80 8.80
CA SER A 222 -13.81 -10.22 7.89
C SER A 222 -13.54 -11.72 7.98
N LYS A 223 -13.49 -12.27 9.20
CA LYS A 223 -13.35 -13.71 9.46
C LYS A 223 -14.55 -14.51 8.96
N ALA A 224 -15.76 -14.00 9.14
CA ALA A 224 -16.95 -14.68 8.66
C ALA A 224 -16.97 -14.75 7.12
N LEU A 225 -16.66 -13.63 6.45
CA LEU A 225 -16.68 -13.54 4.99
C LEU A 225 -15.63 -14.43 4.33
N ILE A 226 -14.43 -14.55 4.88
CA ILE A 226 -13.39 -15.38 4.27
C ILE A 226 -13.68 -16.89 4.45
N ASN A 227 -14.39 -17.28 5.52
CA ASN A 227 -14.68 -18.67 5.85
C ASN A 227 -16.05 -19.16 5.33
N TYR A 228 -17.06 -18.28 5.28
CA TYR A 228 -18.43 -18.63 4.90
C TYR A 228 -18.89 -17.96 3.61
N GLY A 229 -18.18 -16.92 3.18
CA GLY A 229 -18.46 -16.21 1.93
C GLY A 229 -19.50 -15.10 2.10
N PRO A 230 -19.67 -14.26 1.07
CA PRO A 230 -20.57 -13.10 1.11
C PRO A 230 -22.04 -13.43 0.83
N PHE A 231 -22.35 -14.70 0.55
CA PHE A 231 -23.68 -15.16 0.15
C PHE A 231 -24.28 -16.11 1.20
N ASP A 232 -25.57 -16.39 1.05
CA ASP A 232 -26.38 -17.14 2.02
C ASP A 232 -25.65 -18.37 2.57
N HIS A 233 -25.62 -18.46 3.90
CA HIS A 233 -25.16 -19.61 4.65
C HIS A 233 -26.22 -19.94 5.69
N ILE A 234 -26.18 -21.15 6.26
CA ILE A 234 -27.22 -21.69 7.16
C ILE A 234 -27.52 -20.78 8.37
N PHE A 235 -26.58 -19.89 8.74
CA PHE A 235 -26.71 -18.95 9.85
C PHE A 235 -27.20 -17.55 9.45
N LEU A 236 -27.28 -17.23 8.15
CA LEU A 236 -27.70 -15.92 7.61
C LEU A 236 -28.59 -16.07 6.36
N SER A 237 -29.44 -17.10 6.34
CA SER A 237 -30.39 -17.33 5.24
C SER A 237 -31.29 -16.11 5.03
N ASN A 238 -31.29 -15.56 3.82
CA ASN A 238 -32.12 -14.44 3.37
C ASN A 238 -31.70 -13.06 3.91
N ILE A 239 -30.50 -12.96 4.53
CA ILE A 239 -29.88 -11.68 4.91
C ILE A 239 -28.71 -11.44 3.96
N LYS A 240 -28.94 -10.62 2.93
CA LYS A 240 -27.88 -10.20 2.01
C LYS A 240 -26.90 -9.30 2.76
N TYR A 241 -25.61 -9.61 2.70
CA TYR A 241 -24.53 -8.75 3.18
C TYR A 241 -24.49 -7.47 2.33
N ALA A 242 -25.28 -6.48 2.72
CA ALA A 242 -25.47 -5.25 1.97
C ALA A 242 -24.47 -4.20 2.45
N TYR A 243 -23.75 -3.62 1.51
CA TYR A 243 -22.99 -2.37 1.56
C TYR A 243 -21.45 -2.42 1.68
N TYR A 244 -20.80 -3.34 2.40
CA TYR A 244 -19.31 -3.31 2.51
C TYR A 244 -18.59 -4.67 2.50
N TRP A 245 -19.26 -5.74 2.04
CA TRP A 245 -18.73 -7.10 2.10
C TRP A 245 -17.36 -7.27 1.43
N PHE A 246 -17.07 -6.51 0.37
CA PHE A 246 -15.79 -6.64 -0.34
C PHE A 246 -14.61 -6.06 0.46
N HIS A 247 -14.83 -4.96 1.19
CA HIS A 247 -13.82 -4.39 2.07
C HIS A 247 -13.45 -5.37 3.18
N ASP A 248 -14.47 -5.95 3.83
CA ASP A 248 -14.26 -6.91 4.91
C ASP A 248 -13.66 -8.23 4.40
N ALA A 249 -14.09 -8.69 3.22
CA ALA A 249 -13.48 -9.84 2.57
C ALA A 249 -12.02 -9.56 2.17
N TRP A 250 -11.70 -8.35 1.68
CA TRP A 250 -10.34 -7.94 1.40
C TRP A 250 -9.47 -7.96 2.66
N ALA A 251 -9.98 -7.39 3.76
CA ALA A 251 -9.27 -7.38 5.02
C ALA A 251 -8.99 -8.81 5.50
N GLY A 252 -10.00 -9.67 5.58
CA GLY A 252 -9.85 -11.06 6.02
C GLY A 252 -8.94 -11.89 5.10
N ALA A 253 -9.06 -11.69 3.78
CA ALA A 253 -8.19 -12.32 2.81
C ALA A 253 -6.72 -11.88 3.00
N PHE A 254 -6.47 -10.58 3.15
CA PHE A 254 -5.12 -10.03 3.36
C PHE A 254 -4.53 -10.48 4.70
N THR A 255 -5.33 -10.53 5.77
CA THR A 255 -4.95 -11.08 7.07
C THR A 255 -4.48 -12.52 6.95
N GLN A 256 -5.26 -13.38 6.30
CA GLN A 256 -4.94 -14.80 6.17
C GLN A 256 -3.68 -15.03 5.31
N ARG A 257 -3.46 -14.21 4.27
CA ARG A 257 -2.24 -14.28 3.44
C ARG A 257 -0.99 -13.77 4.15
N SER A 258 -1.12 -12.72 4.95
CA SER A 258 -0.02 -12.11 5.68
C SER A 258 0.28 -12.79 7.02
N GLY A 259 -0.67 -13.56 7.57
CA GLY A 259 -0.56 -14.26 8.84
C GLY A 259 -0.53 -13.31 10.05
N ILE A 260 -1.34 -12.25 10.01
CA ILE A 260 -1.38 -11.17 11.01
C ILE A 260 -2.77 -11.15 11.65
N THR A 261 -3.01 -10.27 12.62
CA THR A 261 -4.34 -10.03 13.19
C THR A 261 -5.18 -9.12 12.30
N ASP A 262 -6.47 -9.44 12.16
CA ASP A 262 -7.43 -8.70 11.33
C ASP A 262 -7.53 -7.23 11.71
N TRP A 263 -7.44 -6.96 13.01
CA TRP A 263 -7.47 -5.60 13.56
C TRP A 263 -6.39 -4.68 12.96
N VAL A 264 -5.17 -5.18 12.72
CA VAL A 264 -4.09 -4.36 12.13
C VAL A 264 -4.41 -4.00 10.68
N VAL A 265 -4.98 -4.96 9.95
CA VAL A 265 -5.31 -4.80 8.53
C VAL A 265 -6.43 -3.78 8.34
N THR A 266 -7.51 -3.91 9.10
CA THR A 266 -8.70 -3.06 8.99
C THR A 266 -8.47 -1.65 9.50
N THR A 267 -7.75 -1.50 10.62
CA THR A 267 -7.65 -0.20 11.29
C THR A 267 -6.45 0.61 10.83
N GLN A 268 -5.28 0.00 10.63
CA GLN A 268 -4.07 0.77 10.36
C GLN A 268 -3.63 0.64 8.90
N PHE A 269 -3.45 -0.59 8.44
CA PHE A 269 -2.84 -0.87 7.15
C PHE A 269 -3.74 -0.47 5.97
N GLY A 270 -5.05 -0.77 6.03
CA GLY A 270 -5.99 -0.38 5.00
C GLY A 270 -6.06 1.13 4.80
N ALA A 271 -6.10 1.90 5.89
CA ALA A 271 -6.18 3.36 5.83
C ALA A 271 -4.98 3.98 5.10
N ILE A 272 -3.75 3.55 5.42
CA ILE A 272 -2.55 4.09 4.78
C ILE A 272 -2.40 3.64 3.33
N VAL A 273 -2.76 2.39 3.01
CA VAL A 273 -2.72 1.89 1.64
C VAL A 273 -3.70 2.66 0.75
N VAL A 274 -4.94 2.86 1.21
CA VAL A 274 -5.94 3.64 0.49
C VAL A 274 -5.41 5.06 0.25
N ALA A 275 -4.92 5.74 1.29
CA ALA A 275 -4.47 7.13 1.21
C ALA A 275 -3.28 7.37 0.26
N ILE A 276 -2.41 6.38 0.05
CA ILE A 276 -1.29 6.49 -0.92
C ILE A 276 -1.72 6.09 -2.33
N SER A 277 -2.74 5.24 -2.44
CA SER A 277 -3.26 4.76 -3.72
C SER A 277 -4.29 5.68 -4.38
N SER A 278 -4.89 6.59 -3.61
CA SER A 278 -5.87 7.61 -4.01
C SER A 278 -5.23 8.85 -4.61
#